data_AF-A0A847P8M1-F1
#
_entry.id   AF-A0A847P8M1-F1
#
_cell.length_a   1.000
_cell.length_b   1.000
_cell.length_c   1.000
_cell.angle_alpha   90.00
_cell.angle_beta   90.00
_cell.angle_gamma   90.00
#
_symmetry.space_group_name_H-M   'P 1'
#
loop_
_entity.id
_entity.type
_entity.pdbx_description
1 polymer ?
#
loop_
_entity_poly.entity_id
_entity_poly.type
_entity_poly.pdbx_seq_one_letter_code
_entity_poly.pdbx_strand_id
1 'polypeptide(L)'
;MGLFDKKYCGACGNQIKFLGGRKVDDGTICKDCNNKLSPYFTGRRKTSLNDIKEQLAYRENNAKELLSFNATGVAGKGPKVYVDANKGKFIVSKTSDYIKENCDIIDLSSIIAFNTKIDEDKEEIFDVDQEGKSVSFNPPKYEYEYDFEVEITLNHPFIEEINFSLTGLKPKDPNSADFKEKEKILGDISELLIGKRVDIDKSSITIADTTNMPRQFFGAIRGKKESVAGKWYCPKCGMANTSNFCMQCGTKKPAMGPKFCPDCGYKFEEGKTAKFCPQCGKKF
;
A
#
# COMPACT_ATOMS: atom_id res chain seq x y z
N MET A 1 -23.33 -8.88 -41.93
CA MET A 1 -22.44 -8.33 -40.90
C MET A 1 -21.52 -9.48 -40.46
N GLY A 2 -20.21 -9.29 -40.56
CA GLY A 2 -19.22 -10.36 -40.45
C GLY A 2 -19.01 -10.84 -39.01
N LEU A 3 -18.57 -12.08 -38.87
CA LEU A 3 -18.51 -12.87 -37.63
C LEU A 3 -17.61 -12.30 -36.51
N PHE A 4 -16.98 -11.13 -36.69
CA PHE A 4 -16.01 -10.57 -35.74
C PHE A 4 -15.98 -9.03 -35.74
N ASP A 5 -16.77 -8.41 -34.86
CA ASP A 5 -16.66 -6.97 -34.62
C ASP A 5 -15.29 -6.63 -34.02
N LYS A 6 -14.63 -5.61 -34.59
CA LYS A 6 -13.35 -5.11 -34.09
C LYS A 6 -13.56 -4.51 -32.70
N LYS A 7 -12.88 -5.05 -31.69
CA LYS A 7 -12.86 -4.50 -30.34
C LYS A 7 -11.72 -3.50 -30.19
N TYR A 8 -11.95 -2.44 -29.45
CA TYR A 8 -10.95 -1.40 -29.15
C TYR A 8 -10.74 -1.30 -27.64
N CYS A 9 -9.52 -0.96 -27.25
CA CYS A 9 -9.14 -0.75 -25.87
C CYS A 9 -9.79 0.53 -25.33
N GLY A 10 -10.59 0.42 -24.26
CA GLY A 10 -11.22 1.58 -23.63
C GLY A 10 -10.23 2.53 -22.93
N ALA A 11 -9.00 2.10 -22.69
CA ALA A 11 -7.94 2.91 -22.10
C ALA A 11 -7.12 3.67 -23.17
N CYS A 12 -6.55 2.97 -24.15
CA CYS A 12 -5.63 3.56 -25.14
C CYS A 12 -6.21 3.73 -26.55
N GLY A 13 -7.42 3.24 -26.83
CA GLY A 13 -8.06 3.32 -28.15
C GLY A 13 -7.52 2.35 -29.21
N ASN A 14 -6.41 1.63 -28.96
CA ASN A 14 -5.86 0.67 -29.91
C ASN A 14 -6.80 -0.52 -30.14
N GLN A 15 -6.80 -1.07 -31.36
CA GLN A 15 -7.54 -2.28 -31.68
C GLN A 15 -7.01 -3.47 -30.85
N ILE A 16 -7.93 -4.20 -30.21
CA ILE A 16 -7.63 -5.43 -29.48
C ILE A 16 -7.55 -6.58 -30.48
N LYS A 17 -6.46 -7.34 -30.43
CA LYS A 17 -6.29 -8.54 -31.27
C LYS A 17 -7.37 -9.58 -30.94
N PHE A 18 -7.68 -10.40 -31.94
CA PHE A 18 -8.80 -11.36 -31.99
C PHE A 18 -9.02 -12.21 -30.73
N LEU A 19 -7.94 -12.61 -30.04
CA LEU A 19 -7.98 -13.32 -28.77
C LEU A 19 -7.22 -12.49 -27.73
N GLY A 20 -7.94 -11.76 -26.89
CA GLY A 20 -7.31 -11.07 -25.78
C GLY A 20 -8.10 -9.89 -25.22
N GLY A 21 -7.48 -9.27 -24.23
CA GLY A 21 -8.02 -8.14 -23.49
C GLY A 21 -8.64 -8.56 -22.16
N ARG A 22 -8.50 -7.69 -21.17
CA ARG A 22 -9.11 -7.87 -19.84
C ARG A 22 -10.44 -7.13 -19.84
N LYS A 23 -11.52 -7.85 -19.50
CA LYS A 23 -12.83 -7.23 -19.28
C LYS A 23 -12.79 -6.43 -17.98
N VAL A 24 -13.40 -5.26 -18.02
CA VAL A 24 -13.62 -4.39 -16.87
C VAL A 24 -15.09 -3.97 -16.80
N ASP A 25 -15.49 -3.27 -15.74
CA ASP A 25 -16.89 -2.98 -15.43
C ASP A 25 -17.67 -2.33 -16.59
N ASP A 26 -17.07 -1.33 -17.23
CA ASP A 26 -17.64 -0.51 -18.30
C ASP A 26 -16.83 -0.59 -19.61
N GLY A 27 -16.07 -1.67 -19.81
CA GLY A 27 -15.31 -1.83 -21.06
C GLY A 27 -14.34 -3.00 -21.13
N THR A 28 -13.33 -2.86 -21.99
CA THR A 28 -12.27 -3.86 -22.16
C THR A 28 -10.95 -3.15 -22.44
N ILE A 29 -9.87 -3.63 -21.86
CA ILE A 29 -8.52 -3.07 -22.06
C ILE A 29 -7.60 -4.08 -22.75
N CYS A 30 -6.63 -3.60 -23.53
CA CYS A 30 -5.67 -4.48 -24.20
C CYS A 30 -4.62 -5.05 -23.22
N LYS A 31 -3.91 -6.10 -23.65
CA LYS A 31 -2.83 -6.72 -22.87
C LYS A 31 -1.74 -5.73 -22.46
N ASP A 32 -1.39 -4.79 -23.34
CA ASP A 32 -0.32 -3.82 -23.06
C ASP A 32 -0.72 -2.83 -21.96
N CYS A 33 -1.96 -2.35 -21.96
CA CYS A 33 -2.48 -1.53 -20.87
C CYS A 33 -2.52 -2.33 -19.56
N ASN A 34 -2.99 -3.57 -19.61
CA ASN A 34 -3.01 -4.43 -18.43
C ASN A 34 -1.62 -4.67 -17.84
N ASN A 35 -0.60 -4.87 -18.69
CA ASN A 35 0.78 -5.11 -18.26
C ASN A 35 1.47 -3.86 -17.69
N LYS A 36 0.93 -2.66 -17.93
CA LYS A 36 1.45 -1.41 -17.35
C LYS A 36 0.92 -1.14 -15.94
N LEU A 37 -0.20 -1.78 -15.56
CA LEU A 37 -0.79 -1.63 -14.23
C LEU A 37 0.19 -2.11 -13.15
N SER A 38 0.02 -1.58 -11.94
CA SER A 38 0.76 -2.08 -10.78
C SER A 38 0.42 -3.56 -10.56
N PRO A 39 1.40 -4.41 -10.20
CA PRO A 39 1.11 -5.78 -9.76
C PRO A 39 0.23 -5.82 -8.51
N TYR A 40 0.21 -4.75 -7.72
CA TYR A 40 -0.61 -4.59 -6.52
C TYR A 40 -1.92 -3.84 -6.77
N PHE A 41 -2.26 -3.59 -8.03
CA PHE A 41 -3.60 -3.10 -8.42
C PHE A 41 -4.62 -4.25 -8.40
N THR A 42 -4.77 -4.86 -7.22
CA THR A 42 -5.57 -6.04 -6.91
C THR A 42 -6.36 -5.74 -5.63
N GLY A 43 -7.70 -5.88 -5.63
CA GLY A 43 -8.52 -5.69 -4.41
C GLY A 43 -9.69 -4.71 -4.53
N ARG A 44 -9.65 -3.77 -5.48
CA ARG A 44 -10.81 -2.89 -5.71
C ARG A 44 -11.96 -3.63 -6.38
N ARG A 45 -13.14 -3.58 -5.75
CA ARG A 45 -14.42 -4.06 -6.31
C ARG A 45 -14.92 -3.29 -7.53
N LYS A 46 -14.13 -2.35 -8.06
CA LYS A 46 -14.44 -1.55 -9.24
C LYS A 46 -13.17 -1.36 -10.06
N THR A 47 -13.25 -1.71 -11.34
CA THR A 47 -12.14 -1.59 -12.30
C THR A 47 -12.57 -0.80 -13.51
N SER A 48 -13.38 0.25 -13.33
CA SER A 48 -13.88 1.03 -14.46
C SER A 48 -12.74 1.51 -15.36
N LEU A 49 -13.05 1.81 -16.62
CA LEU A 49 -12.10 2.38 -17.57
C LEU A 49 -11.50 3.68 -17.02
N ASN A 50 -12.23 4.43 -16.20
CA ASN A 50 -11.69 5.60 -15.51
C ASN A 50 -10.62 5.21 -14.49
N ASP A 51 -10.91 4.23 -13.61
CA ASP A 51 -9.94 3.74 -12.63
C ASP A 51 -8.66 3.23 -13.32
N ILE A 52 -8.81 2.52 -14.44
CA ILE A 52 -7.67 2.04 -15.24
C ILE A 52 -6.85 3.21 -15.79
N LYS A 53 -7.49 4.25 -16.32
CA LYS A 53 -6.78 5.42 -16.86
C LYS A 53 -6.04 6.18 -15.77
N GLU A 54 -6.67 6.37 -14.61
CA GLU A 54 -6.05 7.01 -13.45
C GLU A 54 -4.84 6.21 -12.95
N GLN A 55 -4.97 4.89 -12.87
CA GLN A 55 -3.88 4.01 -12.47
C GLN A 55 -2.72 4.06 -13.48
N LEU A 56 -3.01 4.04 -14.79
CA LEU A 56 -1.98 4.17 -15.83
C LEU A 56 -1.24 5.52 -15.74
N ALA A 57 -1.95 6.60 -15.46
CA ALA A 57 -1.34 7.91 -15.24
C ALA A 57 -0.47 7.93 -13.98
N TYR A 58 -0.95 7.29 -12.89
CA TYR A 58 -0.13 7.05 -11.69
C TYR A 58 1.16 6.30 -12.03
N ARG A 59 1.10 5.22 -12.82
CA ARG A 59 2.27 4.42 -13.21
C ARG A 59 3.27 5.18 -14.07
N GLU A 60 2.80 6.08 -14.92
CA GLU A 60 3.67 6.96 -15.71
C GLU A 60 4.42 7.97 -14.82
N ASN A 61 3.72 8.57 -13.86
CA ASN A 61 4.34 9.48 -12.89
C ASN A 61 5.29 8.74 -11.94
N ASN A 62 4.91 7.54 -11.48
CA ASN A 62 5.74 6.67 -10.68
C ASN A 62 7.08 6.37 -11.37
N ALA A 63 7.04 6.03 -12.66
CA ALA A 63 8.26 5.75 -13.44
C ALA A 63 9.22 6.96 -13.48
N LYS A 64 8.68 8.18 -13.57
CA LYS A 64 9.48 9.43 -13.54
C LYS A 64 10.07 9.65 -12.15
N GLU A 65 9.29 9.45 -11.11
CA GLU A 65 9.73 9.64 -9.72
C GLU A 65 10.82 8.63 -9.33
N LEU A 66 10.71 7.40 -9.82
CA LEU A 66 11.62 6.28 -9.52
C LEU A 66 13.05 6.53 -9.97
N LEU A 67 13.25 7.35 -11.00
CA LEU A 67 14.57 7.80 -11.45
C LEU A 67 15.32 8.60 -10.37
N SER A 68 14.59 9.19 -9.42
CA SER A 68 15.13 9.97 -8.31
C SER A 68 15.10 9.22 -6.97
N PHE A 69 14.61 7.98 -6.95
CA PHE A 69 14.53 7.17 -5.73
C PHE A 69 15.93 6.79 -5.27
N ASN A 70 16.28 7.15 -4.03
CA ASN A 70 17.59 6.90 -3.47
C ASN A 70 17.49 6.00 -2.24
N ALA A 71 17.77 4.71 -2.41
CA ALA A 71 17.71 3.75 -1.32
C ALA A 71 18.77 4.08 -0.25
N THR A 72 18.32 4.45 0.94
CA THR A 72 19.14 4.63 2.14
C THR A 72 19.16 3.40 3.03
N GLY A 73 18.22 2.47 2.83
CA GLY A 73 18.15 1.19 3.55
C GLY A 73 17.56 0.10 2.67
N VAL A 74 18.01 -1.15 2.88
CA VAL A 74 17.57 -2.32 2.11
C VAL A 74 17.49 -3.54 3.03
N ALA A 75 16.40 -4.30 2.96
CA ALA A 75 16.26 -5.59 3.61
C ALA A 75 15.55 -6.60 2.70
N GLY A 76 15.72 -7.89 2.96
CA GLY A 76 15.12 -8.97 2.18
C GLY A 76 16.11 -9.82 1.37
N LYS A 77 15.68 -11.03 1.03
CA LYS A 77 16.41 -12.02 0.22
C LYS A 77 15.41 -12.65 -0.77
N GLY A 78 15.40 -12.15 -2.00
CA GLY A 78 14.30 -12.35 -2.95
C GLY A 78 13.66 -11.02 -3.31
N PRO A 79 12.34 -10.84 -3.16
CA PRO A 79 11.77 -9.52 -2.98
C PRO A 79 12.54 -8.77 -1.90
N LYS A 80 13.07 -7.60 -2.25
CA LYS A 80 13.76 -6.69 -1.34
C LYS A 80 12.91 -5.46 -1.13
N VAL A 81 12.88 -5.00 0.11
CA VAL A 81 12.32 -3.71 0.51
C VAL A 81 13.45 -2.70 0.48
N TYR A 82 13.29 -1.65 -0.30
CA TYR A 82 14.20 -0.51 -0.32
C TYR A 82 13.48 0.70 0.26
N VAL A 83 14.16 1.45 1.11
CA VAL A 83 13.63 2.65 1.75
C VAL A 83 14.49 3.86 1.37
N ASP A 84 13.86 4.92 0.91
CA ASP A 84 14.41 6.27 0.82
C ASP A 84 13.93 7.07 2.03
N ALA A 85 14.72 7.04 3.10
CA ALA A 85 14.37 7.67 4.37
C ALA A 85 14.29 9.20 4.27
N ASN A 86 15.04 9.80 3.34
CA ASN A 86 15.03 11.25 3.13
C ASN A 86 13.68 11.72 2.57
N LYS A 87 13.04 10.89 1.74
CA LYS A 87 11.74 11.17 1.15
C LYS A 87 10.58 10.52 1.91
N GLY A 88 10.86 9.63 2.85
CA GLY A 88 9.85 8.88 3.59
C GLY A 88 9.11 7.87 2.70
N LYS A 89 9.82 7.23 1.76
CA LYS A 89 9.24 6.36 0.72
C LYS A 89 9.89 4.99 0.72
N PHE A 90 9.15 3.98 0.26
CA PHE A 90 9.68 2.64 0.04
C PHE A 90 9.20 2.04 -1.26
N ILE A 91 9.92 1.02 -1.72
CA ILE A 91 9.55 0.16 -2.84
C ILE A 91 9.78 -1.31 -2.44
N VAL A 92 9.05 -2.22 -3.09
CA VAL A 92 9.33 -3.66 -3.05
C VAL A 92 9.69 -4.10 -4.46
N SER A 93 10.87 -4.72 -4.62
CA SER A 93 11.35 -5.19 -5.93
C SER A 93 11.80 -6.63 -5.87
N LYS A 94 11.42 -7.40 -6.89
CA LYS A 94 11.81 -8.82 -7.04
C LYS A 94 13.23 -8.97 -7.58
N THR A 95 13.75 -7.95 -8.25
CA THR A 95 15.11 -7.93 -8.80
C THR A 95 15.89 -6.74 -8.24
N SER A 96 17.12 -6.54 -8.72
CA SER A 96 17.91 -5.36 -8.40
C SER A 96 17.58 -4.16 -9.28
N ASP A 97 16.90 -4.36 -10.41
CA ASP A 97 16.58 -3.29 -11.38
C ASP A 97 15.14 -2.83 -11.20
N TYR A 98 14.89 -2.21 -10.05
CA TYR A 98 13.56 -1.71 -9.69
C TYR A 98 13.04 -0.64 -10.66
N ILE A 99 13.95 0.09 -11.35
CA ILE A 99 13.58 1.08 -12.36
C ILE A 99 12.95 0.40 -13.58
N LYS A 100 13.56 -0.67 -14.08
CA LYS A 100 13.02 -1.44 -15.21
C LYS A 100 11.69 -2.12 -14.87
N GLU A 101 11.53 -2.59 -13.63
CA GLU A 101 10.25 -3.12 -13.13
C GLU A 101 9.19 -2.04 -12.95
N ASN A 102 9.61 -0.76 -12.92
CA ASN A 102 8.79 0.35 -12.47
C ASN A 102 8.14 0.00 -11.11
N CYS A 103 8.93 -0.35 -10.09
CA CYS A 103 8.36 -0.68 -8.77
C CYS A 103 7.50 0.47 -8.23
N ASP A 104 6.36 0.17 -7.60
CA ASP A 104 5.49 1.18 -7.03
C ASP A 104 6.17 1.86 -5.83
N ILE A 105 6.30 3.18 -5.90
CA ILE A 105 6.79 4.02 -4.81
C ILE A 105 5.63 4.33 -3.89
N ILE A 106 5.80 3.96 -2.62
CA ILE A 106 4.79 4.09 -1.58
C ILE A 106 5.32 4.95 -0.46
N ASP A 107 4.50 5.86 0.06
CA ASP A 107 4.85 6.64 1.25
C ASP A 107 4.84 5.73 2.48
N LEU A 108 5.89 5.76 3.29
CA LEU A 108 5.98 5.02 4.56
C LEU A 108 4.80 5.37 5.48
N SER A 109 4.35 6.62 5.48
CA SER A 109 3.21 7.07 6.28
C SER A 109 1.86 6.50 5.84
N SER A 110 1.79 5.85 4.67
CA SER A 110 0.56 5.18 4.21
C SER A 110 0.38 3.78 4.82
N ILE A 111 1.41 3.22 5.47
CA ILE A 111 1.32 1.91 6.12
C ILE A 111 0.31 1.98 7.27
N ILE A 112 -0.78 1.23 7.12
CA ILE A 112 -1.81 1.06 8.15
C ILE A 112 -1.42 -0.09 9.08
N ALA A 113 -0.97 -1.20 8.50
CA ALA A 113 -0.59 -2.41 9.22
C ALA A 113 0.58 -3.11 8.51
N PHE A 114 1.41 -3.78 9.30
CA PHE A 114 2.49 -4.64 8.85
C PHE A 114 2.38 -5.95 9.62
N ASN A 115 2.13 -7.05 8.90
CA ASN A 115 2.03 -8.38 9.48
C ASN A 115 3.07 -9.31 8.84
N THR A 116 3.48 -10.30 9.61
CA THR A 116 4.32 -11.40 9.14
C THR A 116 3.62 -12.71 9.45
N LYS A 117 3.56 -13.62 8.48
CA LYS A 117 3.03 -14.97 8.66
C LYS A 117 4.12 -16.00 8.45
N ILE A 118 4.03 -17.08 9.21
CA ILE A 118 4.83 -18.29 9.01
C ILE A 118 3.84 -19.41 8.77
N ASP A 119 3.81 -19.92 7.54
CA ASP A 119 2.96 -21.05 7.17
C ASP A 119 3.77 -22.35 7.34
N GLU A 120 3.18 -23.31 8.07
CA GLU A 120 3.76 -24.64 8.30
C GLU A 120 3.05 -25.66 7.40
N ASP A 121 3.77 -26.16 6.40
CA ASP A 121 3.38 -27.31 5.60
C ASP A 121 3.79 -28.58 6.37
N LYS A 122 2.83 -29.45 6.68
CA LYS A 122 3.05 -30.72 7.40
C LYS A 122 2.60 -31.89 6.55
N GLU A 123 3.55 -32.74 6.16
CA GLU A 123 3.29 -33.92 5.34
C GLU A 123 3.66 -35.21 6.08
N GLU A 124 2.78 -36.22 6.04
CA GLU A 124 3.06 -37.52 6.65
C GLU A 124 4.01 -38.32 5.77
N ILE A 125 5.04 -38.91 6.38
CA ILE A 125 5.98 -39.80 5.73
C ILE A 125 5.44 -41.23 5.86
N PHE A 126 5.40 -41.96 4.74
CA PHE A 126 4.95 -43.34 4.68
C PHE A 126 6.13 -44.29 4.41
N ASP A 127 6.05 -45.50 4.94
CA ASP A 127 6.93 -46.62 4.62
C ASP A 127 6.30 -47.47 3.50
N VAL A 128 7.07 -48.39 2.93
CA VAL A 128 6.58 -49.37 1.95
C VAL A 128 6.69 -50.77 2.55
N ASP A 129 5.56 -51.47 2.68
CA ASP A 129 5.55 -52.82 3.23
C ASP A 129 6.07 -53.88 2.24
N GLN A 130 6.12 -55.14 2.70
CA GLN A 130 6.61 -56.27 1.89
C GLN A 130 5.76 -56.55 0.64
N GLU A 131 4.53 -56.03 0.59
CA GLU A 131 3.61 -56.14 -0.55
C GLU A 131 3.71 -54.92 -1.49
N GLY A 132 4.59 -53.96 -1.19
CA GLY A 132 4.77 -52.73 -1.97
C GLY A 132 3.72 -51.65 -1.67
N LYS A 133 2.93 -51.80 -0.60
CA LYS A 133 1.88 -50.85 -0.23
C LYS A 133 2.43 -49.77 0.70
N SER A 134 2.01 -48.52 0.44
CA SER A 134 2.29 -47.39 1.33
C SER A 134 1.58 -47.59 2.67
N VAL A 135 2.35 -47.62 3.76
CA VAL A 135 1.85 -47.80 5.12
C VAL A 135 2.38 -46.70 6.04
N SER A 136 1.52 -46.20 6.93
CA SER A 136 1.90 -45.19 7.92
C SER A 136 2.85 -45.78 8.97
N PHE A 137 3.80 -45.00 9.46
CA PHE A 137 4.59 -45.38 10.63
C PHE A 137 3.72 -45.42 11.89
N ASN A 138 4.11 -46.23 12.88
CA ASN A 138 3.48 -46.21 14.20
C ASN A 138 4.54 -45.93 15.28
N PRO A 139 4.59 -44.71 15.86
CA PRO A 139 3.70 -43.57 15.60
C PRO A 139 3.94 -42.90 14.22
N PRO A 140 2.94 -42.19 13.66
CA PRO A 140 3.09 -41.47 12.39
C PRO A 140 4.27 -40.50 12.42
N LYS A 141 5.02 -40.47 11.33
CA LYS A 141 6.16 -39.56 11.14
C LYS A 141 5.76 -38.46 10.16
N TYR A 142 6.26 -37.25 10.38
CA TYR A 142 5.95 -36.10 9.54
C TYR A 142 7.25 -35.40 9.12
N GLU A 143 7.24 -34.82 7.93
CA GLU A 143 8.14 -33.74 7.57
C GLU A 143 7.41 -32.40 7.57
N TYR A 144 8.18 -31.35 7.82
CA TYR A 144 7.69 -29.98 7.91
C TYR A 144 8.46 -29.11 6.92
N GLU A 145 7.78 -28.15 6.32
CA GLU A 145 8.40 -27.05 5.59
C GLU A 145 7.74 -25.73 6.00
N TYR A 146 8.54 -24.66 6.10
CA TYR A 146 8.06 -23.36 6.57
C TYR A 146 8.21 -22.28 5.49
N ASP A 147 7.11 -21.59 5.20
CA ASP A 147 7.10 -20.38 4.37
C ASP A 147 6.92 -19.13 5.22
N PHE A 148 7.53 -18.03 4.79
CA PHE A 148 7.53 -16.75 5.52
C PHE A 148 6.95 -15.68 4.62
N GLU A 149 5.85 -15.07 5.02
CA GLU A 149 5.13 -14.05 4.26
C GLU A 149 5.14 -12.70 4.97
N VAL A 150 5.20 -11.64 4.16
CA VAL A 150 5.04 -10.25 4.59
C VAL A 150 3.75 -9.71 3.99
N GLU A 151 2.91 -9.10 4.82
CA GLU A 151 1.67 -8.44 4.42
C GLU A 151 1.71 -6.98 4.89
N ILE A 152 1.57 -6.04 3.96
CA ILE A 152 1.58 -4.60 4.23
C ILE A 152 0.25 -4.01 3.77
N THR A 153 -0.58 -3.56 4.71
CA THR A 153 -1.84 -2.87 4.41
C THR A 153 -1.61 -1.38 4.27
N LEU A 154 -2.15 -0.76 3.23
CA LEU A 154 -1.86 0.63 2.85
C LEU A 154 -3.12 1.49 2.75
N ASN A 155 -2.98 2.76 3.16
CA ASN A 155 -3.91 3.83 2.79
C ASN A 155 -3.44 4.48 1.48
N HIS A 156 -3.57 3.75 0.36
CA HIS A 156 -3.11 4.24 -0.95
C HIS A 156 -4.24 4.21 -2.01
N PRO A 157 -4.33 5.22 -2.89
CA PRO A 157 -5.42 5.38 -3.86
C PRO A 157 -5.50 4.32 -4.96
N PHE A 158 -4.57 3.37 -5.03
CA PHE A 158 -4.64 2.25 -5.99
C PHE A 158 -4.22 0.91 -5.41
N ILE A 159 -3.59 0.90 -4.23
CA ILE A 159 -2.93 -0.29 -3.68
C ILE A 159 -3.41 -0.41 -2.24
N GLU A 160 -4.17 -1.45 -1.95
CA GLU A 160 -4.70 -1.68 -0.59
C GLU A 160 -3.74 -2.55 0.21
N GLU A 161 -3.00 -3.42 -0.47
CA GLU A 161 -2.12 -4.40 0.14
C GLU A 161 -0.92 -4.71 -0.76
N ILE A 162 0.23 -4.91 -0.12
CA ILE A 162 1.42 -5.50 -0.73
C ILE A 162 1.74 -6.77 0.05
N ASN A 163 1.73 -7.91 -0.64
CA ASN A 163 2.12 -9.20 -0.07
C ASN A 163 3.29 -9.81 -0.85
N PHE A 164 4.20 -10.48 -0.13
CA PHE A 164 5.28 -11.26 -0.73
C PHE A 164 5.88 -12.26 0.25
N SER A 165 6.35 -13.39 -0.28
CA SER A 165 7.03 -14.43 0.50
C SER A 165 8.56 -14.30 0.39
N LEU A 166 9.28 -14.64 1.46
CA LEU A 166 10.74 -14.66 1.46
C LEU A 166 11.25 -15.85 0.63
N THR A 167 11.96 -15.57 -0.46
CA THR A 167 12.49 -16.63 -1.35
C THR A 167 13.66 -17.40 -0.72
N GLY A 168 13.98 -18.55 -1.29
CA GLY A 168 15.10 -19.41 -0.87
C GLY A 168 14.61 -20.79 -0.43
N LEU A 169 15.49 -21.56 0.23
CA LEU A 169 15.11 -22.83 0.84
C LEU A 169 14.04 -22.60 1.92
N LYS A 170 13.05 -23.47 1.96
CA LYS A 170 12.09 -23.57 3.07
C LYS A 170 12.76 -24.32 4.22
N PRO A 171 12.86 -23.75 5.42
CA PRO A 171 13.38 -24.47 6.57
C PRO A 171 12.51 -25.68 6.87
N LYS A 172 13.12 -26.74 7.44
CA LYS A 172 12.41 -27.95 7.90
C LYS A 172 12.33 -28.09 9.42
N ASP A 173 13.00 -27.21 10.16
CA ASP A 173 13.05 -27.22 11.63
C ASP A 173 12.98 -25.77 12.17
N PRO A 174 12.04 -25.43 13.07
CA PRO A 174 11.93 -24.10 13.67
C PRO A 174 13.15 -23.61 14.47
N ASN A 175 14.11 -24.48 14.77
CA ASN A 175 15.33 -24.16 15.51
C ASN A 175 16.57 -24.05 14.62
N SER A 176 16.42 -24.34 13.32
CA SER A 176 17.50 -24.33 12.36
C SER A 176 18.06 -22.93 12.10
N ALA A 177 19.28 -22.88 11.55
CA ALA A 177 19.94 -21.61 11.26
C ALA A 177 19.22 -20.82 10.14
N ASP A 178 18.69 -21.51 9.13
CA ASP A 178 17.94 -20.92 8.03
C ASP A 178 16.55 -20.41 8.47
N PHE A 179 15.87 -21.08 9.43
CA PHE A 179 14.67 -20.53 10.06
C PHE A 179 14.96 -19.21 10.78
N LYS A 180 16.00 -19.18 11.62
CA LYS A 180 16.45 -17.97 12.34
C LYS A 180 16.92 -16.86 11.39
N GLU A 181 17.53 -17.21 10.25
CA GLU A 181 17.89 -16.24 9.22
C GLU A 181 16.65 -15.57 8.63
N LYS A 182 15.58 -16.34 8.35
CA LYS A 182 14.32 -15.81 7.84
C LYS A 182 13.62 -14.91 8.87
N GLU A 183 13.60 -15.31 10.15
CA GLU A 183 13.12 -14.46 11.24
C GLU A 183 13.89 -13.13 11.33
N LYS A 184 15.22 -13.19 11.21
CA LYS A 184 16.05 -11.98 11.19
C LYS A 184 15.70 -11.09 9.99
N ILE A 185 15.51 -11.65 8.80
CA ILE A 185 15.13 -10.89 7.60
C ILE A 185 13.79 -10.18 7.81
N LEU A 186 12.79 -10.87 8.37
CA LEU A 186 11.50 -10.25 8.71
C LEU A 186 11.67 -9.11 9.72
N GLY A 187 12.49 -9.31 10.75
CA GLY A 187 12.82 -8.28 11.73
C GLY A 187 13.48 -7.06 11.10
N ASP A 188 14.44 -7.25 10.19
CA ASP A 188 15.13 -6.17 9.48
C ASP A 188 14.17 -5.42 8.51
N ILE A 189 13.25 -6.13 7.83
CA ILE A 189 12.19 -5.50 7.01
C ILE A 189 11.26 -4.64 7.89
N SER A 190 10.83 -5.19 9.03
CA SER A 190 9.98 -4.49 9.98
C SER A 190 10.65 -3.24 10.51
N GLU A 191 11.93 -3.33 10.89
CA GLU A 191 12.70 -2.19 11.38
C GLU A 191 12.82 -1.09 10.30
N LEU A 192 13.03 -1.45 9.04
CA LEU A 192 13.09 -0.48 7.94
C LEU A 192 11.75 0.21 7.66
N LEU A 193 10.64 -0.51 7.73
CA LEU A 193 9.33 0.02 7.34
C LEU A 193 8.61 0.76 8.48
N ILE A 194 8.69 0.25 9.70
CA ILE A 194 7.94 0.76 10.85
C ILE A 194 8.82 1.21 12.03
N GLY A 195 10.16 1.15 11.88
CA GLY A 195 11.11 1.67 12.87
C GLY A 195 11.19 0.85 14.16
N LYS A 196 10.66 -0.38 14.16
CA LYS A 196 10.69 -1.31 15.31
C LYS A 196 10.86 -2.73 14.79
N ARG A 197 11.51 -3.58 15.57
CA ARG A 197 11.49 -5.02 15.34
C ARG A 197 10.18 -5.59 15.91
N VAL A 198 9.51 -6.39 15.10
CA VAL A 198 8.34 -7.16 15.53
C VAL A 198 8.83 -8.46 16.16
N ASP A 199 8.30 -8.77 17.35
CA ASP A 199 8.44 -10.12 17.91
C ASP A 199 7.63 -11.07 17.03
N ILE A 200 8.31 -12.01 16.39
CA ILE A 200 7.67 -12.97 15.49
C ILE A 200 7.09 -14.08 16.36
N ASP A 201 5.84 -13.87 16.80
CA ASP A 201 5.11 -14.88 17.57
C ASP A 201 4.63 -15.99 16.62
N LYS A 202 5.00 -17.23 16.95
CA LYS A 202 4.75 -18.44 16.14
C LYS A 202 3.27 -18.83 16.10
N SER A 203 2.40 -18.12 16.82
CA SER A 203 0.97 -18.41 16.97
C SER A 203 0.01 -17.41 16.31
N SER A 204 0.44 -16.72 15.24
CA SER A 204 -0.30 -15.70 14.46
C SER A 204 -0.41 -14.34 15.13
N ILE A 205 0.08 -13.29 14.46
CA ILE A 205 -0.05 -11.90 14.91
C ILE A 205 -0.76 -11.07 13.83
N THR A 206 -1.90 -10.50 14.22
CA THR A 206 -2.45 -9.25 13.68
C THR A 206 -1.82 -8.09 14.45
N ILE A 207 -0.95 -7.30 13.81
CA ILE A 207 -0.48 -6.03 14.37
C ILE A 207 -1.37 -4.92 13.84
N ALA A 208 -2.50 -4.72 14.52
CA ALA A 208 -3.23 -3.47 14.45
C ALA A 208 -3.00 -2.69 15.75
N ASP A 209 -1.96 -1.85 15.79
CA ASP A 209 -2.07 -0.55 16.46
C ASP A 209 -0.85 0.34 16.16
N THR A 210 -0.95 1.19 15.14
CA THR A 210 -0.03 2.33 14.94
C THR A 210 -0.33 3.49 15.90
N THR A 211 -1.13 3.27 16.95
CA THR A 211 -1.45 4.30 17.95
C THR A 211 -0.42 4.44 19.08
N ASN A 212 0.67 3.65 19.12
CA ASN A 212 1.71 3.80 20.15
C ASN A 212 3.16 3.60 19.65
N MET A 213 3.77 4.67 19.14
CA MET A 213 5.22 4.87 19.23
C MET A 213 5.55 5.63 20.54
N PRO A 214 6.53 5.19 21.36
CA PRO A 214 6.88 5.88 22.58
C PRO A 214 7.48 7.26 22.28
N ARG A 215 6.70 8.30 22.58
CA ARG A 215 7.15 9.67 22.80
C ARG A 215 7.99 9.74 24.07
N GLN A 216 9.29 9.51 23.96
CA GLN A 216 10.27 10.02 24.94
C GLN A 216 11.34 10.87 24.24
N PHE A 217 10.90 11.75 23.35
CA PHE A 217 11.57 13.03 23.10
C PHE A 217 10.42 14.05 22.92
N PHE A 218 10.43 15.10 23.74
CA PHE A 218 9.36 16.11 23.94
C PHE A 218 8.20 15.71 24.85
N GLY A 219 8.47 15.74 26.14
CA GLY A 219 7.47 15.92 27.19
C GLY A 219 6.95 17.36 27.29
N ALA A 220 5.81 17.48 27.97
CA ALA A 220 4.95 18.64 28.19
C ALA A 220 4.12 19.02 26.94
N ILE A 221 2.79 19.03 26.94
CA ILE A 221 1.85 19.57 27.93
C ILE A 221 0.50 18.84 27.79
N ARG A 222 -0.16 18.59 28.92
CA ARG A 222 -1.55 18.11 28.99
C ARG A 222 -2.54 19.17 28.48
N GLY A 223 -3.49 18.74 27.65
CA GLY A 223 -4.89 19.14 27.71
C GLY A 223 -5.36 20.29 26.81
N LYS A 224 -6.15 19.97 25.78
CA LYS A 224 -7.56 20.37 25.56
C LYS A 224 -7.98 20.09 24.11
N LYS A 225 -9.24 19.65 23.95
CA LYS A 225 -9.95 19.59 22.66
C LYS A 225 -9.82 20.94 21.94
N GLU A 226 -9.35 20.96 20.69
CA GLU A 226 -9.67 22.03 19.76
C GLU A 226 -9.42 21.68 18.28
N SER A 227 -10.15 22.39 17.44
CA SER A 227 -10.46 22.18 16.02
C SER A 227 -9.26 22.05 15.08
N VAL A 228 -9.40 21.14 14.11
CA VAL A 228 -8.50 20.98 12.96
C VAL A 228 -8.47 22.26 12.11
N ALA A 229 -7.50 23.14 12.37
CA ALA A 229 -7.21 24.27 11.49
C ALA A 229 -6.31 23.81 10.34
N GLY A 230 -6.86 23.70 9.13
CA GLY A 230 -6.09 23.43 7.91
C GLY A 230 -5.00 24.49 7.67
N LYS A 231 -3.79 24.03 7.35
CA LYS A 231 -2.65 24.86 6.91
C LYS A 231 -3.09 25.74 5.73
N TRP A 232 -2.76 27.04 5.76
CA TRP A 232 -3.02 27.97 4.67
C TRP A 232 -1.77 28.78 4.36
N TYR A 233 -1.60 29.17 3.10
CA TYR A 233 -0.48 30.03 2.68
C TYR A 233 -0.95 31.48 2.62
N CYS A 234 -0.15 32.40 3.18
CA CYS A 234 -0.49 33.80 3.19
C CYS A 234 -0.50 34.36 1.76
N PRO A 235 -1.60 34.96 1.27
CA PRO A 235 -1.65 35.48 -0.09
C PRO A 235 -0.75 36.72 -0.28
N LYS A 236 -0.29 37.34 0.82
CA LYS A 236 0.56 38.53 0.78
C LYS A 236 2.06 38.21 0.78
N CYS A 237 2.50 37.21 1.55
CA CYS A 237 3.92 36.90 1.70
C CYS A 237 4.30 35.43 1.46
N GLY A 238 3.33 34.58 1.10
CA GLY A 238 3.57 33.17 0.77
C GLY A 238 3.88 32.25 1.95
N MET A 239 4.01 32.76 3.17
CA MET A 239 4.34 31.92 4.33
C MET A 239 3.19 30.96 4.69
N ALA A 240 3.53 29.71 5.00
CA ALA A 240 2.58 28.75 5.55
C ALA A 240 2.19 29.15 6.98
N ASN A 241 0.89 29.16 7.28
CA ASN A 241 0.35 29.53 8.57
C ASN A 241 -0.72 28.53 9.00
N THR A 242 -0.83 28.33 10.30
CA THR A 242 -1.86 27.50 10.94
C THR A 242 -2.84 28.32 11.78
N SER A 243 -2.49 29.57 12.12
CA SER A 243 -3.33 30.48 12.91
C SER A 243 -4.31 31.29 12.03
N ASN A 244 -5.24 32.02 12.66
CA ASN A 244 -6.15 32.95 11.95
C ASN A 244 -5.44 34.18 11.35
N PHE A 245 -4.14 34.34 11.58
CA PHE A 245 -3.32 35.44 11.08
C PHE A 245 -1.96 34.92 10.58
N CYS A 246 -1.35 35.66 9.67
CA CYS A 246 -0.01 35.36 9.19
C CYS A 246 1.02 35.74 10.25
N MET A 247 1.84 34.79 10.67
CA MET A 247 2.87 34.99 11.69
C MET A 247 4.01 35.91 11.23
N GLN A 248 4.18 36.08 9.92
CA GLN A 248 5.27 36.90 9.36
C GLN A 248 4.85 38.32 9.00
N CYS A 249 3.60 38.55 8.58
CA CYS A 249 3.14 39.87 8.13
C CYS A 249 1.83 40.35 8.75
N GLY A 250 1.23 39.59 9.66
CA GLY A 250 -0.01 39.97 10.37
C GLY A 250 -1.31 39.88 9.56
N THR A 251 -1.25 39.50 8.28
CA THR A 251 -2.43 39.41 7.41
C THR A 251 -3.41 38.33 7.91
N LYS A 252 -4.70 38.64 8.02
CA LYS A 252 -5.74 37.67 8.44
C LYS A 252 -5.90 36.52 7.43
N LYS A 253 -6.21 35.32 7.94
CA LYS A 253 -6.57 34.14 7.15
C LYS A 253 -7.81 34.44 6.32
N PRO A 254 -7.83 34.16 5.00
CA PRO A 254 -9.03 34.29 4.20
C PRO A 254 -10.12 33.36 4.74
N ALA A 255 -11.29 33.91 5.05
CA ALA A 255 -12.45 33.10 5.39
C ALA A 255 -12.95 32.43 4.10
N MET A 256 -12.62 31.15 3.89
CA MET A 256 -13.23 30.35 2.83
C MET A 256 -14.57 29.84 3.35
N GLY A 257 -15.66 30.25 2.70
CA GLY A 257 -16.99 29.70 3.00
C GLY A 257 -17.07 28.21 2.63
N PRO A 258 -18.04 27.47 3.20
CA PRO A 258 -18.27 26.07 2.86
C PRO A 258 -18.60 25.92 1.36
N LYS A 259 -17.97 24.98 0.67
CA LYS A 259 -18.23 24.71 -0.77
C LYS A 259 -19.59 24.05 -1.01
N PHE A 260 -20.15 23.37 -0.01
CA PHE A 260 -21.49 22.78 -0.07
C PHE A 260 -22.12 22.65 1.32
N CYS A 261 -23.45 22.59 1.38
CA CYS A 261 -24.20 22.33 2.61
C CYS A 261 -24.21 20.81 2.91
N PRO A 262 -23.75 20.35 4.09
CA PRO A 262 -23.67 18.94 4.40
C PRO A 262 -25.05 18.28 4.61
N ASP A 263 -26.10 19.06 4.87
CA ASP A 263 -27.43 18.54 5.14
C ASP A 263 -28.31 18.40 3.89
N CYS A 264 -28.28 19.38 2.99
CA CYS A 264 -29.15 19.37 1.80
C CYS A 264 -28.39 19.31 0.48
N GLY A 265 -27.06 19.32 0.51
CA GLY A 265 -26.21 19.23 -0.68
C GLY A 265 -26.12 20.50 -1.53
N TYR A 266 -26.68 21.64 -1.07
CA TYR A 266 -26.61 22.91 -1.79
C TYR A 266 -25.16 23.34 -2.03
N LYS A 267 -24.78 23.63 -3.28
CA LYS A 267 -23.41 24.03 -3.65
C LYS A 267 -23.28 25.55 -3.64
N PHE A 268 -22.23 26.05 -3.00
CA PHE A 268 -21.93 27.49 -2.96
C PHE A 268 -20.97 27.87 -4.09
N GLU A 269 -21.20 29.04 -4.70
CA GLU A 269 -20.26 29.61 -5.64
C GLU A 269 -18.95 30.00 -4.94
N GLU A 270 -17.82 29.73 -5.62
CA GLU A 270 -16.50 29.93 -5.03
C GLU A 270 -16.26 31.39 -4.63
N GLY A 271 -15.83 31.60 -3.38
CA GLY A 271 -15.47 32.92 -2.85
C GLY A 271 -16.55 33.62 -2.02
N LYS A 272 -17.77 33.09 -1.92
CA LYS A 272 -18.81 33.65 -1.02
C LYS A 272 -18.73 33.04 0.38
N THR A 273 -18.71 33.88 1.41
CA THR A 273 -18.81 33.45 2.81
C THR A 273 -20.28 33.48 3.24
N ALA A 274 -20.86 32.31 3.55
CA ALA A 274 -22.23 32.20 4.02
C ALA A 274 -22.24 31.60 5.44
N LYS A 275 -23.02 32.20 6.35
CA LYS A 275 -23.22 31.70 7.73
C LYS A 275 -24.40 30.74 7.85
N PHE A 276 -25.31 30.74 6.88
CA PHE A 276 -26.50 29.89 6.83
C PHE A 276 -26.74 29.40 5.41
N CYS A 277 -27.32 28.21 5.27
CA CYS A 277 -27.70 27.65 3.98
C CYS A 277 -28.95 28.38 3.45
N PRO A 278 -28.91 28.95 2.23
CA PRO A 278 -30.06 29.66 1.66
C PRO A 278 -31.20 28.72 1.26
N GLN A 279 -30.94 27.42 1.12
CA GLN A 279 -31.96 26.44 0.72
C GLN A 279 -32.69 25.81 1.92
N CYS A 280 -31.97 25.47 2.99
CA CYS A 280 -32.56 24.76 4.15
C CYS A 280 -32.49 25.55 5.47
N GLY A 281 -31.92 26.76 5.46
CA GLY A 281 -31.84 27.64 6.64
C GLY A 281 -30.83 27.22 7.71
N LYS A 282 -30.13 26.08 7.54
CA LYS A 282 -29.22 25.55 8.55
C LYS A 282 -27.92 26.34 8.63
N LYS A 283 -27.44 26.57 9.85
CA LYS A 283 -26.22 27.33 10.14
C LYS A 283 -24.97 26.51 9.84
N PHE A 284 -23.93 27.17 9.33
CA PHE A 284 -22.58 26.61 9.17
C PHE A 284 -21.67 26.94 10.35
#